data_AF-A0A1F9HVQ6-F1
#
_entry.id   AF-A0A1F9HVQ6-F1
#
_cell.length_a   1.000
_cell.length_b   1.000
_cell.length_c   1.000
_cell.angle_alpha   90.00
_cell.angle_beta   90.00
_cell.angle_gamma   90.00
#
_symmetry.space_group_name_H-M   'P 1'
#
loop_
_entity.id
_entity.type
_entity.pdbx_description
1 polymer ?
#
loop_
_entity_poly.entity_id
_entity_poly.type
_entity_poly.pdbx_seq_one_letter_code
_entity_poly.pdbx_strand_id
1 'polypeptide(L)'
;MKKFIVGAYVSSISLREWNIEDETLFYKNLRERSRIRGLEHAFYGTLHRYDDDWFLKNIHPDWDFAFTCLPGTRAIIKKNPEFGLASNESKAQAEALEFISAGNQAVKKLNHHLQRKAVIAVQVHSAPAQNASKKAFAEALKIICSWDWDGAKILVEHCDAFKADGKHAKGFLTLEDEIWAISEVHKKKLSTPLDAMLNWGRSVVEGRDPSHVLKHIEALKEM
;
A
#
# COMPACT_ATOMS: atom_id res chain seq x y z
N MET A 1 16.69 19.72 10.39
CA MET A 1 16.11 19.66 9.03
C MET A 1 15.12 18.49 8.96
N LYS A 2 13.92 18.66 8.38
CA LYS A 2 12.94 17.56 8.24
C LYS A 2 13.47 16.47 7.29
N LYS A 3 13.31 15.20 7.67
CA LYS A 3 13.58 14.02 6.82
C LYS A 3 12.26 13.41 6.33
N PHE A 4 12.28 12.73 5.18
CA PHE A 4 11.08 12.25 4.48
C PHE A 4 11.15 10.75 4.17
N ILE A 5 9.98 10.12 4.08
CA ILE A 5 9.81 8.81 3.41
C ILE A 5 9.63 9.08 1.92
N VAL A 6 10.37 8.37 1.06
CA VAL A 6 10.38 8.63 -0.39
C VAL A 6 9.94 7.40 -1.17
N GLY A 7 8.92 7.55 -2.03
CA GLY A 7 8.51 6.55 -3.02
C GLY A 7 9.44 6.50 -4.22
N ALA A 8 10.68 6.05 -4.00
CA ALA A 8 11.71 6.01 -5.04
C ALA A 8 11.51 4.83 -6.03
N TYR A 9 10.67 3.84 -5.67
CA TYR A 9 10.47 2.62 -6.46
C TYR A 9 10.00 2.89 -7.89
N VAL A 10 9.27 3.99 -8.14
CA VAL A 10 8.80 4.37 -9.50
C VAL A 10 9.94 4.74 -10.45
N SER A 11 11.12 5.05 -9.90
CA SER A 11 12.36 5.33 -10.64
C SER A 11 13.39 4.21 -10.59
N SER A 12 13.08 3.09 -9.94
CA SER A 12 13.96 1.92 -9.88
C SER A 12 14.14 1.31 -11.26
N ILE A 13 15.37 0.90 -11.56
CA ILE A 13 15.77 0.33 -12.85
C ILE A 13 15.18 -1.07 -13.01
N SER A 14 15.02 -1.79 -11.89
CA SER A 14 14.31 -3.07 -11.77
C SER A 14 12.86 -3.05 -12.31
N LEU A 15 12.25 -1.87 -12.52
CA LEU A 15 10.93 -1.81 -13.16
C LEU A 15 10.98 -2.16 -14.66
N ARG A 16 12.14 -1.97 -15.31
CA ARG A 16 12.36 -2.19 -16.74
C ARG A 16 13.21 -3.42 -17.00
N GLU A 17 14.35 -3.51 -16.33
CA GLU A 17 15.36 -4.54 -16.54
C GLU A 17 16.08 -4.85 -15.23
N TRP A 18 16.50 -6.10 -15.04
CA TRP A 18 17.33 -6.47 -13.91
C TRP A 18 18.81 -6.31 -14.24
N ASN A 19 19.39 -5.21 -13.77
CA ASN A 19 20.84 -4.99 -13.76
C ASN A 19 21.29 -4.69 -12.32
N ILE A 20 22.10 -5.59 -11.77
CA ILE A 20 22.51 -5.53 -10.36
C ILE A 20 23.40 -4.33 -10.05
N GLU A 21 24.25 -3.90 -10.99
CA GLU A 21 25.20 -2.79 -10.82
C GLU A 21 24.44 -1.46 -10.77
N ASP A 22 23.53 -1.28 -11.72
CA ASP A 22 22.65 -0.13 -11.84
C ASP A 22 21.72 0.01 -10.64
N GLU A 23 21.08 -1.09 -10.21
CA GLU A 23 20.20 -1.06 -9.04
C GLU A 23 21.00 -0.81 -7.75
N THR A 24 22.22 -1.34 -7.64
CA THR A 24 23.12 -1.06 -6.51
C THR A 24 23.54 0.40 -6.48
N LEU A 25 23.87 0.99 -7.63
CA LEU A 25 24.17 2.42 -7.75
C LEU A 25 22.95 3.28 -7.37
N PHE A 26 21.75 2.88 -7.78
CA PHE A 26 20.50 3.53 -7.40
C PHE A 26 20.31 3.56 -5.87
N TYR A 27 20.40 2.42 -5.19
CA TYR A 27 20.28 2.36 -3.73
C TYR A 27 21.41 3.09 -3.01
N LYS A 28 22.65 3.02 -3.52
CA LYS A 28 23.77 3.81 -2.99
C LYS A 28 23.45 5.31 -3.02
N ASN A 29 22.97 5.81 -4.16
CA ASN A 29 22.61 7.21 -4.32
C ASN A 29 21.46 7.64 -3.39
N LEU A 30 20.53 6.74 -3.07
CA LEU A 30 19.48 6.99 -2.07
C LEU A 30 20.08 7.10 -0.66
N ARG A 31 20.98 6.19 -0.27
CA ARG A 31 21.65 6.18 1.05
C ARG A 31 22.43 7.46 1.33
N GLU A 32 23.05 8.04 0.31
CA GLU A 32 23.82 9.28 0.44
C GLU A 32 22.96 10.53 0.68
N ARG A 33 21.63 10.45 0.54
CA ARG A 33 20.72 11.59 0.78
C ARG A 33 20.33 11.69 2.25
N SER A 34 20.97 12.58 2.99
CA SER A 34 20.69 12.84 4.41
C SER A 34 19.25 13.26 4.76
N ARG A 35 18.46 13.71 3.77
CA ARG A 35 17.03 14.06 3.92
C ARG A 35 16.08 12.87 3.80
N ILE A 36 16.57 11.69 3.40
CA ILE A 36 15.76 10.48 3.34
C ILE A 36 15.79 9.81 4.71
N ARG A 37 14.62 9.73 5.36
CA ARG A 37 14.41 8.94 6.57
C ARG A 37 14.18 7.46 6.23
N GLY A 38 13.67 7.20 5.04
CA GLY A 38 13.25 5.86 4.65
C GLY A 38 12.51 5.84 3.33
N LEU A 39 11.98 4.68 2.97
CA LEU A 39 11.40 4.45 1.65
C LEU A 39 9.94 4.04 1.74
N GLU A 40 9.14 4.54 0.80
CA GLU A 40 7.93 3.83 0.44
C GLU A 40 8.34 2.67 -0.47
N HIS A 41 8.03 1.46 -0.01
CA HIS A 41 8.52 0.21 -0.56
C HIS A 41 7.40 -0.50 -1.33
N ALA A 42 7.58 -0.66 -2.64
CA ALA A 42 6.60 -1.33 -3.48
C ALA A 42 6.66 -2.85 -3.31
N PHE A 43 5.59 -3.42 -2.75
CA PHE A 43 5.47 -4.85 -2.56
C PHE A 43 4.82 -5.53 -3.77
N TYR A 44 5.47 -6.57 -4.28
CA TYR A 44 5.02 -7.36 -5.44
C TYR A 44 4.71 -8.82 -5.09
N GLY A 45 4.71 -9.18 -3.79
CA GLY A 45 4.64 -10.56 -3.30
C GLY A 45 5.93 -11.01 -2.61
N THR A 46 7.02 -10.31 -2.88
CA THR A 46 8.37 -10.46 -2.29
C THR A 46 8.93 -9.08 -1.93
N LEU A 47 10.02 -9.04 -1.13
CA LEU A 47 10.69 -7.77 -0.80
C LEU A 47 11.37 -7.15 -2.02
N HIS A 48 11.79 -7.96 -2.98
CA HIS A 48 12.34 -7.45 -4.22
C HIS A 48 11.83 -8.27 -5.40
N ARG A 49 11.66 -7.60 -6.54
CA ARG A 49 11.11 -8.23 -7.76
C ARG A 49 11.97 -9.38 -8.29
N TYR A 50 13.26 -9.38 -7.95
CA TYR A 50 14.24 -10.35 -8.47
C TYR A 50 15.02 -11.08 -7.38
N ASP A 51 15.35 -10.40 -6.27
CA ASP A 51 16.31 -10.91 -5.29
C ASP A 51 16.14 -10.19 -3.94
N ASP A 52 15.47 -10.86 -3.00
CA ASP A 52 15.25 -10.37 -1.64
C ASP A 52 16.56 -10.18 -0.86
N ASP A 53 17.53 -11.07 -1.04
CA ASP A 53 18.79 -11.05 -0.28
C ASP A 53 19.66 -9.88 -0.74
N TRP A 54 19.66 -9.60 -2.04
CA TRP A 54 20.27 -8.39 -2.58
C TRP A 54 19.61 -7.13 -1.99
N PHE A 55 18.27 -7.07 -1.92
CA PHE A 55 17.58 -5.91 -1.35
C PHE A 55 17.95 -5.69 0.12
N LEU A 56 17.91 -6.74 0.94
CA LEU A 56 18.28 -6.67 2.36
C LEU A 56 19.73 -6.18 2.55
N LYS A 57 20.66 -6.61 1.70
CA LYS A 57 22.05 -6.14 1.74
C LYS A 57 22.23 -4.67 1.32
N ASN A 58 21.27 -4.09 0.60
CA ASN A 58 21.41 -2.76 -0.01
C ASN A 58 20.58 -1.64 0.63
N ILE A 59 19.69 -1.96 1.57
CA ILE A 59 18.98 -0.93 2.32
C ILE A 59 19.87 -0.27 3.39
N HIS A 60 19.55 0.97 3.77
CA HIS A 60 20.19 1.60 4.93
C HIS A 60 19.61 1.00 6.23
N PRO A 61 20.43 0.63 7.22
CA PRO A 61 19.94 -0.02 8.45
C PRO A 61 18.96 0.85 9.25
N ASP A 62 19.14 2.17 9.22
CA ASP A 62 18.30 3.14 9.93
C ASP A 62 17.07 3.63 9.15
N TRP A 63 16.78 3.09 7.96
CA TRP A 63 15.62 3.54 7.17
C TRP A 63 14.29 2.96 7.67
N ASP A 64 13.29 3.82 7.82
CA ASP A 64 11.92 3.35 8.01
C ASP A 64 11.28 2.95 6.67
N PHE A 65 10.32 2.03 6.70
CA PHE A 65 9.63 1.56 5.51
C PHE A 65 8.13 1.73 5.62
N ALA A 66 7.52 2.33 4.60
CA ALA A 66 6.08 2.30 4.38
C ALA A 66 5.81 1.39 3.18
N PHE A 67 5.25 0.21 3.40
CA PHE A 67 4.96 -0.71 2.30
C PHE A 67 3.76 -0.19 1.52
N THR A 68 3.82 -0.21 0.19
CA THR A 68 2.65 -0.02 -0.66
C THR A 68 2.39 -1.29 -1.45
N CYS A 69 1.19 -1.85 -1.25
CA CYS A 69 0.72 -3.03 -1.96
C CYS A 69 0.22 -2.70 -3.37
N LEU A 70 0.07 -1.41 -3.72
CA LEU A 70 -0.57 -0.97 -4.97
C LEU A 70 0.07 -1.58 -6.22
N PRO A 71 1.40 -1.64 -6.37
CA PRO A 71 2.01 -2.15 -7.60
C PRO A 71 1.76 -3.64 -7.80
N GLY A 72 1.86 -4.45 -6.73
CA GLY A 72 1.53 -5.87 -6.76
C GLY A 72 0.04 -6.12 -7.02
N THR A 73 -0.84 -5.42 -6.29
CA THR A 73 -2.29 -5.48 -6.52
C THR A 73 -2.65 -5.19 -7.98
N ARG A 74 -2.07 -4.13 -8.57
CA ARG A 74 -2.30 -3.83 -10.00
C ARG A 74 -1.74 -4.86 -10.95
N ALA A 75 -0.59 -5.47 -10.63
CA ALA A 75 -0.01 -6.51 -11.46
C ALA A 75 -0.91 -7.75 -11.52
N ILE A 76 -1.58 -8.07 -10.41
CA ILE A 76 -2.51 -9.20 -10.32
C ILE A 76 -3.84 -8.85 -11.01
N ILE A 77 -4.41 -7.66 -10.78
CA ILE A 77 -5.66 -7.21 -11.42
C ILE A 77 -5.60 -7.30 -12.96
N LYS A 78 -4.43 -7.02 -13.57
CA LYS A 78 -4.24 -7.15 -15.02
C LYS A 78 -4.51 -8.57 -15.54
N LYS A 79 -4.37 -9.59 -14.70
CA LYS A 79 -4.58 -11.01 -15.03
C LYS A 79 -5.91 -11.54 -14.47
N ASN A 80 -6.33 -11.04 -13.32
CA ASN A 80 -7.59 -11.38 -12.65
C ASN A 80 -8.34 -10.09 -12.27
N PRO A 81 -9.26 -9.58 -13.12
CA PRO A 81 -9.97 -8.32 -12.88
C PRO A 81 -10.79 -8.27 -11.59
N GLU A 82 -11.20 -9.43 -11.05
CA GLU A 82 -11.98 -9.55 -9.80
C GLU A 82 -11.09 -9.49 -8.55
N PHE A 83 -9.75 -9.54 -8.71
CA PHE A 83 -8.82 -9.56 -7.58
C PHE A 83 -8.89 -8.28 -6.75
N GLY A 84 -9.14 -8.45 -5.45
CA GLY A 84 -8.95 -7.38 -4.48
C GLY A 84 -9.74 -7.56 -3.19
N LEU A 85 -9.40 -6.75 -2.19
CA LEU A 85 -9.92 -6.86 -0.83
C LEU A 85 -11.41 -6.54 -0.72
N ALA A 86 -11.94 -5.71 -1.62
CA ALA A 86 -13.36 -5.37 -1.66
C ALA A 86 -14.17 -6.28 -2.60
N SER A 87 -13.56 -7.28 -3.23
CA SER A 87 -14.24 -8.15 -4.20
C SER A 87 -15.42 -8.90 -3.56
N ASN A 88 -16.57 -8.94 -4.25
CA ASN A 88 -17.66 -9.84 -3.87
C ASN A 88 -17.41 -11.29 -4.32
N GLU A 89 -16.46 -11.52 -5.23
CA GLU A 89 -16.05 -12.88 -5.59
C GLU A 89 -15.18 -13.47 -4.50
N SER A 90 -15.73 -14.41 -3.72
CA SER A 90 -15.06 -14.96 -2.53
C SER A 90 -13.68 -15.54 -2.83
N LYS A 91 -13.49 -16.16 -4.00
CA LYS A 91 -12.19 -16.68 -4.42
C LYS A 91 -11.18 -15.56 -4.67
N ALA A 92 -11.59 -14.50 -5.37
CA ALA A 92 -10.71 -13.38 -5.69
C ALA A 92 -10.36 -12.54 -4.44
N GLN A 93 -11.29 -12.44 -3.49
CA GLN A 93 -11.03 -11.85 -2.19
C GLN A 93 -10.05 -12.68 -1.36
N ALA A 94 -10.20 -14.01 -1.34
CA ALA A 94 -9.27 -14.90 -0.65
C ALA A 94 -7.85 -14.78 -1.23
N GLU A 95 -7.69 -14.75 -2.55
CA GLU A 95 -6.40 -14.50 -3.22
C GLU A 95 -5.79 -13.15 -2.79
N ALA A 96 -6.61 -12.11 -2.63
CA ALA A 96 -6.15 -10.81 -2.16
C ALA A 96 -5.68 -10.86 -0.70
N LEU A 97 -6.37 -11.57 0.18
CA LEU A 97 -5.95 -11.79 1.56
C LEU A 97 -4.64 -12.59 1.63
N GLU A 98 -4.46 -13.61 0.79
CA GLU A 98 -3.20 -14.35 0.70
C GLU A 98 -2.03 -13.46 0.27
N PHE A 99 -2.26 -12.56 -0.70
CA PHE A 99 -1.26 -11.57 -1.10
C PHE A 99 -0.86 -10.62 0.03
N ILE A 100 -1.83 -10.11 0.81
CA ILE A 100 -1.53 -9.25 1.97
C ILE A 100 -0.86 -10.06 3.09
N SER A 101 -1.20 -11.34 3.27
CA SER A 101 -0.54 -12.25 4.21
C SER A 101 0.94 -12.44 3.84
N ALA A 102 1.28 -12.59 2.56
CA ALA A 102 2.67 -12.58 2.10
C ALA A 102 3.38 -11.26 2.46
N GLY A 103 2.67 -10.13 2.37
CA GLY A 103 3.14 -8.83 2.86
C GLY A 103 3.45 -8.83 4.35
N ASN A 104 2.60 -9.44 5.19
CA ASN A 104 2.85 -9.60 6.63
C ASN A 104 4.14 -10.38 6.91
N GLN A 105 4.38 -11.45 6.17
CA GLN A 105 5.62 -12.23 6.29
C GLN A 105 6.85 -11.42 5.84
N ALA A 106 6.72 -10.64 4.76
CA ALA A 106 7.78 -9.77 4.29
C ALA A 106 8.14 -8.68 5.31
N VAL A 107 7.16 -8.10 6.00
CA VAL A 107 7.37 -7.15 7.11
C VAL A 107 8.21 -7.80 8.21
N LYS A 108 7.82 -8.99 8.67
CA LYS A 108 8.54 -9.73 9.71
C LYS A 108 9.97 -10.07 9.28
N LYS A 109 10.16 -10.52 8.04
CA LYS A 109 11.48 -10.79 7.45
C LYS A 109 12.38 -9.55 7.47
N LEU A 110 11.85 -8.40 7.05
CA LEU A 110 12.60 -7.15 7.00
C LEU A 110 12.94 -6.63 8.41
N ASN A 111 11.97 -6.62 9.33
CA ASN A 111 12.21 -6.19 10.71
C ASN A 111 13.23 -7.11 11.42
N HIS A 112 13.12 -8.42 11.21
CA HIS A 112 14.10 -9.38 11.72
C HIS A 112 15.49 -9.12 11.15
N HIS A 113 15.63 -8.89 9.84
CA HIS A 113 16.92 -8.55 9.25
C HIS A 113 17.54 -7.29 9.88
N LEU A 114 16.72 -6.26 10.12
CA LEU A 114 17.17 -4.98 10.69
C LEU A 114 17.26 -4.97 12.22
N GLN A 115 16.84 -6.05 12.89
CA GLN A 115 16.78 -6.16 14.35
C GLN A 115 16.00 -5.00 15.02
N ARG A 116 14.99 -4.48 14.32
CA ARG A 116 14.08 -3.43 14.81
C ARG A 116 12.79 -3.41 14.01
N LYS A 117 11.76 -2.77 14.56
CA LYS A 117 10.48 -2.52 13.90
C LYS A 117 10.61 -1.37 12.89
N ALA A 118 11.22 -1.66 11.74
CA ALA A 118 11.54 -0.69 10.70
C ALA A 118 10.35 -0.38 9.78
N VAL A 119 9.43 -1.33 9.61
CA VAL A 119 8.20 -1.07 8.86
C VAL A 119 7.22 -0.32 9.74
N ILE A 120 6.90 0.91 9.34
CA ILE A 120 6.01 1.80 10.10
C ILE A 120 4.56 1.69 9.66
N ALA A 121 4.31 1.29 8.40
CA ALA A 121 2.96 1.17 7.85
C ALA A 121 2.93 0.22 6.65
N VAL A 122 1.77 -0.39 6.41
CA VAL A 122 1.44 -1.15 5.20
C VAL A 122 0.19 -0.56 4.58
N GLN A 123 0.33 0.01 3.39
CA GLN A 123 -0.75 0.60 2.61
C GLN A 123 -1.45 -0.49 1.79
N VAL A 124 -2.75 -0.64 2.02
CA VAL A 124 -3.66 -1.55 1.31
C VAL A 124 -4.71 -0.75 0.54
N HIS A 125 -5.34 -1.40 -0.45
CA HIS A 125 -6.24 -0.74 -1.41
C HIS A 125 -7.53 -1.52 -1.56
N SER A 126 -8.64 -0.82 -1.74
CA SER A 126 -9.97 -1.40 -1.81
C SER A 126 -10.32 -2.05 -3.15
N ALA A 127 -9.35 -2.41 -3.99
CA ALA A 127 -9.59 -3.08 -5.27
C ALA A 127 -10.59 -4.26 -5.13
N PRO A 128 -11.24 -4.75 -6.20
CA PRO A 128 -11.14 -4.33 -7.62
C PRO A 128 -11.94 -3.08 -7.95
N ALA A 129 -12.03 -2.75 -9.25
CA ALA A 129 -12.77 -1.58 -9.72
C ALA A 129 -14.27 -1.81 -9.89
N GLN A 130 -14.65 -3.02 -10.31
CA GLN A 130 -16.04 -3.45 -10.46
C GLN A 130 -16.28 -4.65 -9.55
N ASN A 131 -17.56 -4.96 -9.28
CA ASN A 131 -17.94 -6.03 -8.36
C ASN A 131 -17.30 -5.90 -6.96
N ALA A 132 -17.04 -4.66 -6.53
CA ALA A 132 -16.51 -4.33 -5.23
C ALA A 132 -17.62 -3.90 -4.26
N SER A 133 -17.48 -4.21 -2.98
CA SER A 133 -18.37 -3.70 -1.94
C SER A 133 -17.63 -3.30 -0.67
N LYS A 134 -18.12 -2.24 -0.02
CA LYS A 134 -17.61 -1.80 1.28
C LYS A 134 -17.75 -2.84 2.39
N LYS A 135 -18.78 -3.69 2.32
CA LYS A 135 -18.98 -4.78 3.28
C LYS A 135 -17.89 -5.84 3.14
N ALA A 136 -17.61 -6.28 1.91
CA ALA A 136 -16.51 -7.20 1.64
C ALA A 136 -15.18 -6.59 2.10
N PHE A 137 -14.96 -5.31 1.81
CA PHE A 137 -13.74 -4.62 2.23
C PHE A 137 -13.60 -4.53 3.76
N ALA A 138 -14.68 -4.22 4.49
CA ALA A 138 -14.68 -4.20 5.95
C ALA A 138 -14.36 -5.58 6.55
N GLU A 139 -14.89 -6.67 5.97
CA GLU A 139 -14.55 -8.04 6.41
C GLU A 139 -13.06 -8.35 6.15
N ALA A 140 -12.53 -7.99 4.98
CA ALA A 140 -11.12 -8.16 4.68
C ALA A 140 -10.22 -7.36 5.64
N LEU A 141 -10.57 -6.10 5.93
CA LEU A 141 -9.83 -5.27 6.88
C LEU A 141 -9.88 -5.82 8.31
N LYS A 142 -11.01 -6.40 8.75
CA LYS A 142 -11.10 -7.07 10.06
C LYS A 142 -10.11 -8.23 10.15
N ILE A 143 -10.01 -9.04 9.09
CA ILE A 143 -9.06 -10.15 9.03
C ILE A 143 -7.63 -9.61 9.08
N ILE A 144 -7.28 -8.67 8.20
CA ILE A 144 -5.93 -8.09 8.10
C ILE A 144 -5.49 -7.44 9.42
N CYS A 145 -6.38 -6.71 10.09
CA CYS A 145 -6.07 -6.01 11.34
C CYS A 145 -6.04 -6.94 12.58
N SER A 146 -6.51 -8.18 12.44
CA SER A 146 -6.38 -9.21 13.49
C SER A 146 -4.98 -9.83 13.56
N TRP A 147 -4.19 -9.69 12.51
CA TRP A 147 -2.84 -10.24 12.43
C TRP A 147 -1.85 -9.41 13.24
N ASP A 148 -0.71 -10.01 13.60
CA ASP A 148 0.45 -9.30 14.14
C ASP A 148 1.33 -8.80 12.98
N TRP A 149 1.42 -7.47 12.85
CA TRP A 149 2.22 -6.76 11.84
C TRP A 149 3.60 -6.32 12.35
N ASP A 150 4.04 -6.87 13.48
CA ASP A 150 5.35 -6.60 14.08
C ASP A 150 5.64 -5.10 14.21
N GLY A 151 4.63 -4.35 14.67
CA GLY A 151 4.69 -2.91 14.90
C GLY A 151 4.23 -2.00 13.76
N ALA A 152 4.02 -2.53 12.55
CA ALA A 152 3.45 -1.73 11.48
C ALA A 152 1.93 -1.54 11.67
N LYS A 153 1.43 -0.37 11.30
CA LYS A 153 -0.02 -0.12 11.18
C LYS A 153 -0.52 -0.39 9.76
N ILE A 154 -1.83 -0.57 9.59
CA ILE A 154 -2.46 -0.62 8.28
C ILE A 154 -2.95 0.77 7.88
N LEU A 155 -2.69 1.13 6.63
CA LEU A 155 -3.23 2.33 6.00
C LEU A 155 -4.09 1.92 4.81
N VAL A 156 -5.33 2.39 4.75
CA VAL A 156 -6.12 2.32 3.51
C VAL A 156 -5.76 3.55 2.68
N GLU A 157 -5.04 3.34 1.57
CA GLU A 157 -4.72 4.45 0.66
C GLU A 157 -5.89 4.65 -0.33
N HIS A 158 -6.58 5.77 -0.17
CA HIS A 158 -7.57 6.22 -1.14
C HIS A 158 -6.86 6.59 -2.46
N CYS A 159 -7.22 5.88 -3.52
CA CYS A 159 -6.76 6.15 -4.87
C CYS A 159 -7.75 7.08 -5.57
N ASP A 160 -8.60 6.54 -6.42
CA ASP A 160 -9.66 7.26 -7.11
C ASP A 160 -10.84 6.32 -7.31
N ALA A 161 -12.05 6.84 -7.13
CA ALA A 161 -13.29 6.10 -7.18
C ALA A 161 -13.64 5.62 -8.60
N PHE A 162 -14.30 4.46 -8.68
CA PHE A 162 -14.89 3.97 -9.92
C PHE A 162 -15.86 4.99 -10.50
N LYS A 163 -15.75 5.23 -11.81
CA LYS A 163 -16.71 6.05 -12.55
C LYS A 163 -17.18 5.30 -13.78
N ALA A 164 -18.50 5.15 -13.92
CA ALA A 164 -19.14 4.40 -15.00
C ALA A 164 -18.86 4.98 -16.40
N ASP A 165 -18.56 6.27 -16.48
CA ASP A 165 -18.11 6.96 -17.70
C ASP A 165 -16.64 6.66 -18.07
N GLY A 166 -15.98 5.71 -17.38
CA GLY A 166 -14.62 5.26 -17.63
C GLY A 166 -13.54 6.26 -17.21
N LYS A 167 -13.93 7.35 -16.56
CA LYS A 167 -13.07 8.50 -16.29
C LYS A 167 -12.31 8.39 -14.97
N HIS A 168 -11.82 7.19 -14.66
CA HIS A 168 -11.03 6.83 -13.49
C HIS A 168 -9.64 6.29 -13.91
N ALA A 169 -8.67 6.28 -13.00
CA ALA A 169 -7.32 5.77 -13.23
C ALA A 169 -7.03 4.44 -12.49
N LYS A 170 -7.63 4.24 -11.31
CA LYS A 170 -7.72 2.96 -10.60
C LYS A 170 -9.17 2.51 -10.53
N GLY A 171 -10.04 3.44 -10.16
CA GLY A 171 -11.47 3.22 -10.06
C GLY A 171 -11.84 2.25 -8.95
N PHE A 172 -11.27 2.36 -7.75
CA PHE A 172 -11.63 1.50 -6.62
C PHE A 172 -12.88 2.03 -5.89
N LEU A 173 -13.08 1.70 -4.61
CA LEU A 173 -14.23 2.20 -3.85
C LEU A 173 -14.17 3.73 -3.73
N THR A 174 -15.31 4.35 -3.46
CA THR A 174 -15.35 5.77 -3.11
C THR A 174 -14.69 5.99 -1.75
N LEU A 175 -14.23 7.22 -1.50
CA LEU A 175 -13.65 7.56 -0.20
C LEU A 175 -14.65 7.32 0.95
N GLU A 176 -15.93 7.62 0.74
CA GLU A 176 -16.99 7.41 1.74
C GLU A 176 -17.16 5.93 2.10
N ASP A 177 -17.07 5.05 1.11
CA ASP A 177 -17.17 3.61 1.31
C ASP A 177 -15.93 3.03 2.00
N GLU A 178 -14.75 3.58 1.73
CA GLU A 178 -13.51 3.25 2.46
C GLU A 178 -13.58 3.73 3.92
N ILE A 179 -14.01 4.97 4.17
CA ILE A 179 -14.23 5.53 5.51
C ILE A 179 -15.23 4.67 6.30
N TRP A 180 -16.33 4.27 5.65
CA TRP A 180 -17.33 3.40 6.25
C TRP A 180 -16.69 2.06 6.69
N ALA A 181 -15.91 1.43 5.81
CA ALA A 181 -15.27 0.14 6.11
C ALA A 181 -14.27 0.24 7.27
N ILE A 182 -13.46 1.32 7.32
CA ILE A 182 -12.54 1.59 8.42
C ILE A 182 -13.30 1.77 9.73
N SER A 183 -14.37 2.58 9.71
CA SER A 183 -15.21 2.84 10.88
C SER A 183 -15.84 1.57 11.44
N GLU A 184 -16.26 0.64 10.58
CA GLU A 184 -16.78 -0.67 11.01
C GLU A 184 -15.71 -1.54 11.72
N VAL A 185 -14.45 -1.43 11.30
CA VAL A 185 -13.33 -2.15 11.89
C VAL A 185 -12.91 -1.53 13.23
N HIS A 186 -12.90 -0.19 13.34
CA HIS A 186 -12.60 0.51 14.60
C HIS A 186 -13.51 0.08 15.75
N LYS A 187 -14.79 -0.22 15.47
CA LYS A 187 -15.75 -0.75 16.45
C LYS A 187 -15.31 -2.08 17.08
N LYS A 188 -14.41 -2.84 16.43
CA LYS A 188 -13.94 -4.15 16.87
C LYS A 188 -12.74 -4.11 17.80
N LYS A 189 -12.07 -2.95 17.97
CA LYS A 189 -10.90 -2.77 18.84
C LYS A 189 -9.81 -3.83 18.61
N LEU A 190 -9.43 -4.03 17.36
CA LEU A 190 -8.40 -5.00 16.97
C LEU A 190 -6.99 -4.53 17.38
N SER A 191 -6.05 -5.47 17.40
CA SER A 191 -4.67 -5.25 17.86
C SER A 191 -3.87 -4.30 16.96
N THR A 192 -4.07 -4.39 15.65
CA THR A 192 -3.32 -3.57 14.68
C THR A 192 -4.05 -2.25 14.41
N PRO A 193 -3.38 -1.09 14.56
CA PRO A 193 -3.96 0.20 14.21
C PRO A 193 -4.30 0.27 12.72
N LEU A 194 -5.42 0.91 12.41
CA LEU A 194 -5.94 1.11 11.07
C LEU A 194 -6.28 2.58 10.88
N ASP A 195 -5.72 3.21 9.85
CA ASP A 195 -6.07 4.59 9.47
C ASP A 195 -6.29 4.71 7.97
N ALA A 196 -6.81 5.86 7.53
CA ALA A 196 -6.83 6.24 6.13
C ALA A 196 -5.57 7.02 5.72
N MET A 197 -5.23 6.95 4.44
CA MET A 197 -4.18 7.74 3.78
C MET A 197 -4.73 8.28 2.46
N LEU A 198 -4.47 9.55 2.15
CA LEU A 198 -4.84 10.13 0.86
C LEU A 198 -3.66 10.15 -0.09
N ASN A 199 -3.88 9.64 -1.29
CA ASN A 199 -3.04 10.00 -2.42
C ASN A 199 -3.51 11.34 -2.99
N TRP A 200 -2.75 12.40 -2.72
CA TRP A 200 -3.09 13.77 -3.16
C TRP A 200 -3.35 13.82 -4.67
N GLY A 201 -2.45 13.23 -5.48
CA GLY A 201 -2.55 13.25 -6.93
C GLY A 201 -3.76 12.46 -7.45
N ARG A 202 -4.15 11.37 -6.77
CA ARG A 202 -5.33 10.61 -7.17
C ARG A 202 -6.63 11.32 -6.80
N SER A 203 -6.68 12.03 -5.68
CA SER A 203 -7.82 12.88 -5.32
C SER A 203 -8.06 13.98 -6.38
N VAL A 204 -6.99 14.56 -6.92
CA VAL A 204 -7.09 15.53 -8.03
C VAL A 204 -7.59 14.87 -9.32
N VAL A 205 -7.11 13.65 -9.64
CA VAL A 205 -7.58 12.89 -10.81
C VAL A 205 -9.05 12.54 -10.69
N GLU A 206 -9.50 12.13 -9.51
CA GLU A 206 -10.90 11.82 -9.24
C GLU A 206 -11.78 13.04 -9.49
N GLY A 207 -11.50 14.17 -8.81
CA GLY A 207 -12.29 15.39 -8.96
C GLY A 207 -12.11 16.11 -10.29
N ARG A 208 -11.04 15.81 -11.03
CA ARG A 208 -10.49 16.66 -12.11
C ARG A 208 -10.32 18.12 -11.68
N ASP A 209 -10.00 18.31 -10.42
CA ASP A 209 -9.94 19.61 -9.77
C ASP A 209 -8.90 19.54 -8.64
N PRO A 210 -7.85 20.36 -8.66
CA PRO A 210 -6.86 20.44 -7.58
C PRO A 210 -7.48 20.70 -6.20
N SER A 211 -8.64 21.37 -6.14
CA SER A 211 -9.33 21.65 -4.88
C SER A 211 -10.07 20.44 -4.29
N HIS A 212 -10.29 19.39 -5.10
CA HIS A 212 -11.05 18.21 -4.68
C HIS A 212 -10.40 17.47 -3.51
N VAL A 213 -9.07 17.47 -3.45
CA VAL A 213 -8.33 16.90 -2.33
C VAL A 213 -8.68 17.54 -0.98
N LEU A 214 -9.09 18.81 -0.96
CA LEU A 214 -9.52 19.47 0.28
C LEU A 214 -10.82 18.87 0.81
N LYS A 215 -11.71 18.45 -0.09
CA LYS A 215 -12.95 17.75 0.29
C LYS A 215 -12.64 16.38 0.89
N HIS A 216 -11.71 15.64 0.26
CA HIS A 216 -11.25 14.35 0.79
C HIS A 216 -10.55 14.49 2.15
N ILE A 217 -9.74 15.53 2.33
CA ILE A 217 -9.11 15.85 3.62
C ILE A 217 -10.17 16.12 4.68
N GLU A 218 -11.22 16.89 4.35
CA GLU A 218 -12.26 17.20 5.31
C GLU A 218 -13.07 15.96 5.70
N ALA A 219 -13.46 15.13 4.73
CA ALA A 219 -14.15 13.87 4.99
C ALA A 219 -13.34 12.94 5.93
N LEU A 220 -12.02 12.89 5.80
CA LEU A 220 -11.16 12.09 6.67
C LEU A 220 -10.96 12.66 8.08
N LYS A 221 -11.17 13.96 8.30
CA LYS A 221 -11.10 14.54 9.66
C LYS A 221 -12.32 14.20 10.51
N GLU A 222 -13.44 13.85 9.86
CA GLU A 222 -14.69 13.50 10.52
C GLU A 222 -14.76 12.02 10.93
N MET A 223 -13.77 11.20 10.53
CA MET A 223 -13.62 9.79 10.89
C MET A 223 -13.02 9.61 12.28
#